data_AF-A0A953M7Y6-F1
#
_entry.id   AF-A0A953M7Y6-F1
#
_cell.length_a   1.000
_cell.length_b   1.000
_cell.length_c   1.000
_cell.angle_alpha   90.00
_cell.angle_beta   90.00
_cell.angle_gamma   90.00
#
_symmetry.space_group_name_H-M   'P 1'
#
loop_
_entity.id
_entity.type
_entity.pdbx_description
1 polymer ?
#
loop_
_entity_poly.entity_id
_entity_poly.type
_entity_poly.pdbx_seq_one_letter_code
_entity_poly.pdbx_strand_id
1 'polypeptide(L)'
;VPLEAGGEVSMGSTLSGLQRSDQILTWEHRHQVCNGKWTSRDYDFKKPDTDLTASMKTVVDLEGTDALEHYEYPGRYAESSDGDTRVRRRLESRESMFNLVRASSMCRTYGPGFWFKIQDHHNPAEVGKSYVVRSIRHKAALPGAYLSGAQTEKFDYTNEFEAFPKEIDYRPPVRTPRPRMYGAQTAVVVGPKGEEIYADEYGRIKVQFHWDRDGQADENSSCWMRVAYSMAGRQWGGLFTPRIGHEVMVEFEEGDPDRPYVTGCVYNENNRPPYAPDKMGTVTCLKTNSSKGGGGFNELRI
;
A
#
# COMPACT_ATOMS: atom_id res chain seq x y z
N VAL A 1 0.32 17.98 21.40
CA VAL A 1 -0.32 17.56 22.67
C VAL A 1 -1.60 16.85 22.29
N PRO A 2 -1.77 15.54 22.55
CA PRO A 2 -3.03 14.89 22.24
C PRO A 2 -4.09 15.50 23.17
N LEU A 3 -5.12 16.11 22.57
CA LEU A 3 -6.27 16.66 23.29
C LEU A 3 -6.96 15.51 24.03
N GLU A 4 -7.10 15.61 25.35
CA GLU A 4 -7.63 14.53 26.17
C GLU A 4 -9.04 14.12 25.68
N ALA A 5 -9.13 12.87 25.23
CA ALA A 5 -10.35 12.26 24.76
C ALA A 5 -10.99 11.48 25.91
N GLY A 6 -12.24 11.83 26.24
CA GLY A 6 -12.99 11.21 27.33
C GLY A 6 -14.10 12.12 27.82
N GLY A 7 -15.23 12.10 27.11
CA GLY A 7 -16.47 12.73 27.55
C GLY A 7 -17.54 11.67 27.76
N GLU A 8 -18.29 11.78 28.85
CA GLU A 8 -19.53 11.03 29.01
C GLU A 8 -20.68 11.87 28.46
N VAL A 9 -21.53 11.30 27.60
CA VAL A 9 -22.62 12.04 26.94
C VAL A 9 -23.91 11.24 27.01
N SER A 10 -25.01 11.96 27.25
CA SER A 10 -26.36 11.41 27.30
C SER A 10 -27.11 11.66 25.98
N MET A 11 -28.07 10.80 25.66
CA MET A 11 -29.05 11.06 24.61
C MET A 11 -30.08 12.09 25.09
N GLY A 12 -30.34 13.11 24.28
CA GLY A 12 -31.38 14.09 24.56
C GLY A 12 -32.77 13.50 24.38
N SER A 13 -33.67 13.71 25.35
CA SER A 13 -35.09 13.39 25.16
C SER A 13 -35.76 14.50 24.33
N THR A 14 -36.42 14.13 23.24
CA THR A 14 -37.17 15.06 22.38
C THR A 14 -38.39 15.70 23.06
N LEU A 15 -38.66 15.36 24.34
CA LEU A 15 -39.85 15.78 25.08
C LEU A 15 -39.67 17.03 25.95
N SER A 16 -38.46 17.59 26.08
CA SER A 16 -38.27 18.88 26.77
C SER A 16 -37.34 19.80 25.98
N GLY A 17 -37.92 20.60 25.08
CA GLY A 17 -37.21 21.50 24.15
C GLY A 17 -36.46 22.69 24.78
N LEU A 18 -35.87 22.54 25.98
CA LEU A 18 -35.26 23.64 26.73
C LEU A 18 -33.86 23.36 27.29
N GLN A 19 -33.32 22.13 27.26
CA GLN A 19 -31.92 21.90 27.67
C GLN A 19 -30.95 22.01 26.50
N ARG A 20 -30.13 23.08 26.51
CA ARG A 20 -29.01 23.33 25.58
C ARG A 20 -27.70 22.72 26.07
N SER A 21 -27.76 21.54 26.69
CA SER A 21 -26.56 20.78 27.04
C SER A 21 -26.03 20.06 25.81
N ASP A 22 -24.72 19.83 25.78
CA ASP A 22 -24.08 18.99 24.76
C ASP A 22 -24.67 17.58 24.88
N GLN A 23 -25.48 17.19 23.89
CA GLN A 23 -26.24 15.94 23.86
C GLN A 23 -26.31 15.37 22.45
N ILE A 24 -26.49 14.05 22.37
CA ILE A 24 -26.75 13.35 21.11
C ILE A 24 -28.27 13.35 20.87
N LEU A 25 -28.70 13.71 19.67
CA LEU A 25 -30.11 13.90 19.31
C LEU A 25 -30.69 12.70 18.56
N THR A 26 -29.89 12.07 17.70
CA THR A 26 -30.29 10.89 16.91
C THR A 26 -29.22 9.82 16.98
N TRP A 27 -29.64 8.56 16.86
CA TRP A 27 -28.76 7.40 16.92
C TRP A 27 -29.28 6.28 16.02
N GLU A 28 -28.51 5.92 15.00
CA GLU A 28 -28.87 4.88 14.03
C GLU A 28 -27.67 3.99 13.74
N HIS A 29 -27.82 2.67 13.96
CA HIS A 29 -26.83 1.69 13.52
C HIS A 29 -27.00 1.37 12.04
N ARG A 30 -25.88 1.39 11.31
CA ARG A 30 -25.74 0.91 9.95
C ARG A 30 -24.80 -0.29 9.96
N HIS A 31 -25.36 -1.45 9.60
CA HIS A 31 -24.59 -2.67 9.40
C HIS A 31 -24.30 -2.89 7.92
N GLN A 32 -23.06 -3.25 7.59
CA GLN A 32 -22.66 -3.60 6.22
C GLN A 32 -21.99 -4.97 6.20
N VAL A 33 -22.43 -5.85 5.28
CA VAL A 33 -21.78 -7.17 5.09
C VAL A 33 -20.32 -6.98 4.67
N CYS A 34 -19.43 -7.71 5.35
CA CYS A 34 -18.00 -7.79 5.04
C CYS A 34 -17.58 -9.23 4.70
N ASN A 35 -16.40 -9.38 4.11
CA ASN A 35 -15.82 -10.70 3.85
C ASN A 35 -15.54 -11.41 5.18
N GLY A 36 -15.84 -12.71 5.26
CA GLY A 36 -15.60 -13.51 6.47
C GLY A 36 -14.17 -14.02 6.59
N LYS A 37 -13.41 -14.01 5.49
CA LYS A 37 -12.03 -14.47 5.44
C LYS A 37 -11.21 -13.62 4.48
N TRP A 38 -9.96 -13.36 4.84
CA TRP A 38 -8.98 -12.75 3.95
C TRP A 38 -7.76 -13.66 3.85
N THR A 39 -7.39 -13.99 2.61
CA THR A 39 -6.24 -14.81 2.28
C THR A 39 -5.36 -14.06 1.30
N SER A 40 -4.06 -14.06 1.57
CA SER A 40 -3.05 -13.47 0.70
C SER A 40 -1.94 -14.48 0.47
N ARG A 41 -1.32 -14.42 -0.71
CA ARG A 41 -0.16 -15.24 -1.05
C ARG A 41 0.93 -14.42 -1.74
N ASP A 42 2.17 -14.85 -1.59
CA ASP A 42 3.32 -14.29 -2.32
C ASP A 42 4.36 -15.38 -2.63
N TYR A 43 5.44 -14.99 -3.32
CA TYR A 43 6.55 -15.84 -3.68
C TYR A 43 7.89 -15.17 -3.34
N ASP A 44 8.80 -15.92 -2.71
CA ASP A 44 10.19 -15.51 -2.49
C ASP A 44 11.14 -16.51 -3.16
N PHE A 45 11.90 -16.03 -4.14
CA PHE A 45 12.86 -16.86 -4.88
C PHE A 45 14.01 -17.37 -4.01
N LYS A 46 14.30 -16.74 -2.86
CA LYS A 46 15.29 -17.24 -1.90
C LYS A 46 14.80 -18.43 -1.09
N LYS A 47 13.47 -18.60 -1.00
CA LYS A 47 12.78 -19.65 -0.25
C LYS A 47 11.67 -20.25 -1.13
N PRO A 48 11.98 -20.81 -2.31
CA PRO A 48 11.00 -21.11 -3.36
C PRO A 48 9.95 -22.15 -2.95
N ASP A 49 10.30 -23.05 -2.03
CA ASP A 49 9.41 -24.11 -1.53
C ASP A 49 8.61 -23.69 -0.28
N THR A 50 8.84 -22.49 0.25
CA THR A 50 8.15 -22.01 1.46
C THR A 50 6.75 -21.52 1.10
N ASP A 51 5.73 -22.02 1.82
CA ASP A 51 4.38 -21.51 1.68
C ASP A 51 4.22 -20.16 2.38
N LEU A 52 4.11 -19.11 1.58
CA LEU A 52 3.88 -17.73 2.03
C LEU A 52 2.37 -17.37 2.02
N THR A 53 1.50 -18.35 2.26
CA THR A 53 0.07 -18.11 2.41
C THR A 53 -0.24 -17.58 3.81
N ALA A 54 -0.83 -16.38 3.88
CA ALA A 54 -1.37 -15.80 5.11
C ALA A 54 -2.90 -15.77 5.02
N SER A 55 -3.58 -16.25 6.06
CA SER A 55 -5.04 -16.39 6.05
C SER A 55 -5.61 -16.13 7.44
N MET A 56 -6.60 -15.26 7.54
CA MET A 56 -7.31 -14.97 8.78
C MET A 56 -8.82 -14.87 8.56
N LYS A 57 -9.58 -15.26 9.58
CA LYS A 57 -11.03 -15.02 9.65
C LYS A 57 -11.31 -13.66 10.28
N THR A 58 -12.40 -13.04 9.86
CA THR A 58 -12.92 -11.82 10.49
C THR A 58 -13.33 -12.08 11.95
N VAL A 59 -13.28 -11.05 12.80
CA VAL A 59 -13.90 -11.10 14.14
C VAL A 59 -15.42 -10.86 14.11
N VAL A 60 -15.95 -10.40 12.97
CA VAL A 60 -17.39 -10.18 12.79
C VAL A 60 -18.11 -11.51 12.63
N ASP A 61 -18.84 -11.92 13.66
CA ASP A 61 -19.66 -13.12 13.65
C ASP A 61 -21.02 -12.84 12.98
N LEU A 62 -21.12 -13.16 11.69
CA LEU A 62 -22.36 -13.08 10.92
C LEU A 62 -22.59 -14.42 10.21
N GLU A 63 -23.80 -14.95 10.32
CA GLU A 63 -24.14 -16.22 9.67
C GLU A 63 -23.94 -16.13 8.14
N GLY A 64 -23.23 -17.12 7.59
CA GLY A 64 -22.95 -17.21 6.15
C GLY A 64 -21.75 -16.43 5.63
N THR A 65 -21.08 -15.58 6.44
CA THR A 65 -19.89 -14.84 5.95
C THR A 65 -18.66 -15.71 5.80
N ASP A 66 -18.60 -16.88 6.44
CA ASP A 66 -17.50 -17.86 6.30
C ASP A 66 -17.25 -18.27 4.84
N ALA A 67 -18.27 -18.23 3.98
CA ALA A 67 -18.16 -18.53 2.55
C ALA A 67 -17.62 -17.34 1.72
N LEU A 68 -17.56 -16.13 2.29
CA LEU A 68 -17.14 -14.91 1.61
C LEU A 68 -15.65 -14.66 1.83
N GLU A 69 -14.81 -15.43 1.14
CA GLU A 69 -13.37 -15.24 1.13
C GLU A 69 -12.93 -14.17 0.12
N HIS A 70 -12.03 -13.29 0.55
CA HIS A 70 -11.22 -12.48 -0.35
C HIS A 70 -9.83 -13.10 -0.50
N TYR A 71 -9.43 -13.34 -1.74
CA TYR A 71 -8.09 -13.82 -2.06
C TYR A 71 -7.32 -12.76 -2.86
N GLU A 72 -6.07 -12.48 -2.45
CA GLU A 72 -5.17 -11.58 -3.18
C GLU A 72 -3.78 -12.21 -3.47
N TYR A 73 -3.26 -11.91 -4.66
CA TYR A 73 -1.88 -12.18 -5.08
C TYR A 73 -1.46 -11.05 -6.04
N PRO A 74 -0.25 -10.49 -5.92
CA PRO A 74 0.76 -10.74 -4.89
C PRO A 74 0.46 -9.98 -3.58
N GLY A 75 0.77 -10.62 -2.44
CA GLY A 75 0.60 -10.07 -1.09
C GLY A 75 1.61 -8.98 -0.69
N ARG A 76 2.74 -8.92 -1.39
CA ARG A 76 3.89 -8.02 -1.23
C ARG A 76 4.64 -8.18 0.09
N TYR A 77 5.04 -9.40 0.41
CA TYR A 77 5.86 -9.73 1.56
C TYR A 77 6.78 -10.92 1.25
N ALA A 78 7.91 -11.00 1.94
CA ALA A 78 8.87 -12.10 1.84
C ALA A 78 8.89 -13.00 3.08
N GLU A 79 8.29 -12.54 4.19
CA GLU A 79 8.21 -13.27 5.46
C GLU A 79 6.75 -13.52 5.84
N SER A 80 6.45 -14.69 6.41
CA SER A 80 5.09 -15.07 6.78
C SER A 80 4.48 -14.13 7.82
N SER A 81 5.28 -13.63 8.77
CA SER A 81 4.84 -12.65 9.78
C SER A 81 4.37 -11.32 9.19
N ASP A 82 4.98 -10.88 8.09
CA ASP A 82 4.56 -9.68 7.36
C ASP A 82 3.23 -9.95 6.62
N GLY A 83 3.06 -11.15 6.07
CA GLY A 83 1.81 -11.62 5.49
C GLY A 83 0.67 -11.57 6.50
N ASP A 84 0.88 -12.16 7.68
CA ASP A 84 -0.10 -12.13 8.79
C ASP A 84 -0.47 -10.71 9.19
N THR A 85 0.53 -9.84 9.31
CA THR A 85 0.32 -8.43 9.67
C THR A 85 -0.48 -7.69 8.60
N ARG A 86 -0.24 -7.97 7.33
CA ARG A 86 -0.98 -7.37 6.21
C ARG A 86 -2.43 -7.84 6.17
N VAL A 87 -2.65 -9.15 6.23
CA VAL A 87 -4.00 -9.74 6.23
C VAL A 87 -4.81 -9.21 7.43
N ARG A 88 -4.22 -9.14 8.62
CA ARG A 88 -4.86 -8.53 9.81
C ARG A 88 -5.30 -7.10 9.54
N ARG A 89 -4.40 -6.24 9.04
CA ARG A 89 -4.72 -4.83 8.74
C ARG A 89 -5.81 -4.69 7.67
N ARG A 90 -5.88 -5.62 6.71
CA ARG A 90 -6.95 -5.65 5.69
C ARG A 90 -8.29 -5.98 6.32
N LEU A 91 -8.34 -6.96 7.22
CA LEU A 91 -9.54 -7.32 7.96
C LEU A 91 -9.99 -6.19 8.88
N GLU A 92 -9.12 -5.65 9.74
CA GLU A 92 -9.42 -4.51 10.62
C GLU A 92 -10.01 -3.32 9.84
N SER A 93 -9.52 -3.08 8.62
CA SER A 93 -10.04 -2.02 7.75
C SER A 93 -11.48 -2.28 7.27
N ARG A 94 -11.88 -3.55 7.10
CA ARG A 94 -13.23 -3.96 6.73
C ARG A 94 -14.15 -4.05 7.94
N GLU A 95 -13.65 -4.57 9.06
CA GLU A 95 -14.37 -4.71 10.32
C GLU A 95 -14.80 -3.34 10.86
N SER A 96 -13.93 -2.33 10.77
CA SER A 96 -14.28 -0.95 11.15
C SER A 96 -15.36 -0.28 10.27
N MET A 97 -15.78 -0.93 9.17
CA MET A 97 -16.91 -0.51 8.33
C MET A 97 -18.18 -1.30 8.63
N PHE A 98 -18.10 -2.40 9.39
CA PHE A 98 -19.21 -3.32 9.59
C PHE A 98 -20.33 -2.67 10.40
N ASN A 99 -20.01 -2.16 11.61
CA ASN A 99 -20.97 -1.51 12.50
C ASN A 99 -20.61 -0.04 12.65
N LEU A 100 -21.33 0.81 11.91
CA LEU A 100 -21.22 2.26 12.01
C LEU A 100 -22.47 2.83 12.67
N VAL A 101 -22.29 3.86 13.48
CA VAL A 101 -23.39 4.64 14.02
C VAL A 101 -23.44 5.97 13.28
N ARG A 102 -24.59 6.32 12.72
CA ARG A 102 -24.87 7.68 12.26
C ARG A 102 -25.68 8.41 13.33
N ALA A 103 -25.23 9.58 13.73
CA ALA A 103 -25.83 10.35 14.79
C ALA A 103 -25.75 11.85 14.51
N SER A 104 -26.63 12.60 15.14
CA SER A 104 -26.55 14.07 15.20
C SER A 104 -26.40 14.52 16.64
N SER A 105 -25.68 15.61 16.88
CA SER A 105 -25.49 16.14 18.23
C SER A 105 -25.36 17.66 18.28
N MET A 106 -25.44 18.19 19.50
CA MET A 106 -25.09 19.58 19.82
C MET A 106 -23.67 19.69 20.43
N CYS A 107 -22.93 18.58 20.54
CA CYS A 107 -21.59 18.55 21.12
C CYS A 107 -20.61 19.33 20.24
N ARG A 108 -20.06 20.44 20.75
CA ARG A 108 -19.15 21.31 19.97
C ARG A 108 -17.72 20.82 19.93
N THR A 109 -17.35 20.00 20.90
CA THR A 109 -15.99 19.48 21.10
C THR A 109 -15.68 18.24 20.28
N TYR A 110 -16.69 17.62 19.65
CA TYR A 110 -16.48 16.42 18.85
C TYR A 110 -15.63 16.72 17.61
N GLY A 111 -14.68 15.85 17.34
CA GLY A 111 -13.84 15.85 16.15
C GLY A 111 -13.52 14.42 15.73
N PRO A 112 -13.03 14.19 14.50
CA PRO A 112 -12.56 12.86 14.11
C PRO A 112 -11.46 12.37 15.06
N GLY A 113 -11.55 11.12 15.50
CA GLY A 113 -10.64 10.50 16.48
C GLY A 113 -11.03 10.72 17.95
N PHE A 114 -11.98 11.60 18.25
CA PHE A 114 -12.52 11.70 19.61
C PHE A 114 -13.36 10.48 19.94
N TRP A 115 -13.33 10.06 21.20
CA TRP A 115 -14.19 8.98 21.68
C TRP A 115 -15.05 9.46 22.85
N PHE A 116 -16.21 8.84 22.99
CA PHE A 116 -17.19 9.13 24.04
C PHE A 116 -17.82 7.84 24.55
N LYS A 117 -18.42 7.92 25.73
CA LYS A 117 -19.18 6.82 26.36
C LYS A 117 -20.65 7.21 26.46
N ILE A 118 -21.54 6.30 26.07
CA ILE A 118 -22.99 6.50 26.20
C ILE A 118 -23.39 6.30 27.66
N GLN A 119 -23.91 7.35 28.30
CA GLN A 119 -24.43 7.26 29.68
C GLN A 119 -25.90 6.82 29.74
N ASP A 120 -26.71 7.32 28.81
CA ASP A 120 -28.15 7.08 28.77
C ASP A 120 -28.61 6.92 27.32
N HIS A 121 -29.47 5.93 27.08
CA HIS A 121 -29.97 5.57 25.76
C HIS A 121 -31.27 4.76 25.85
N HIS A 122 -32.20 4.98 24.92
CA HIS A 122 -33.50 4.31 24.87
C HIS A 122 -33.39 2.78 24.71
N ASN A 123 -32.37 2.31 23.99
CA ASN A 123 -31.94 0.91 23.96
C ASN A 123 -30.91 0.67 25.09
N PRO A 124 -31.23 -0.13 26.12
CA PRO A 124 -30.31 -0.41 27.23
C PRO A 124 -29.00 -1.06 26.82
N ALA A 125 -28.98 -1.76 25.67
CA ALA A 125 -27.77 -2.40 25.16
C ALA A 125 -26.68 -1.40 24.74
N GLU A 126 -27.02 -0.12 24.56
CA GLU A 126 -26.06 0.92 24.20
C GLU A 126 -25.41 1.59 25.41
N VAL A 127 -26.04 1.49 26.59
CA VAL A 127 -25.57 2.14 27.80
C VAL A 127 -24.22 1.54 28.23
N GLY A 128 -23.25 2.41 28.46
CA GLY A 128 -21.89 2.04 28.86
C GLY A 128 -20.93 1.73 27.71
N LYS A 129 -21.43 1.58 26.47
CA LYS A 129 -20.57 1.38 25.29
C LYS A 129 -19.79 2.65 24.95
N SER A 130 -18.60 2.46 24.38
CA SER A 130 -17.72 3.54 23.93
C SER A 130 -17.59 3.54 22.42
N TYR A 131 -17.59 4.73 21.84
CA TYR A 131 -17.57 4.95 20.39
C TYR A 131 -16.51 5.97 20.01
N VAL A 132 -15.91 5.80 18.84
CA VAL A 132 -14.93 6.74 18.26
C VAL A 132 -15.55 7.44 17.06
N VAL A 133 -15.51 8.77 17.05
CA VAL A 133 -15.97 9.60 15.94
C VAL A 133 -15.04 9.40 14.74
N ARG A 134 -15.58 8.86 13.66
CA ARG A 134 -14.89 8.61 12.40
C ARG A 134 -14.90 9.83 11.49
N SER A 135 -16.06 10.47 11.37
CA SER A 135 -16.28 11.63 10.52
C SER A 135 -17.33 12.52 11.18
N ILE A 136 -17.23 13.83 10.99
CA ILE A 136 -18.19 14.80 11.54
C ILE A 136 -18.33 15.98 10.58
N ARG A 137 -19.55 16.47 10.45
CA ARG A 137 -19.90 17.68 9.71
C ARG A 137 -20.60 18.64 10.67
N HIS A 138 -19.96 19.79 10.91
CA HIS A 138 -20.52 20.85 11.74
C HIS A 138 -21.39 21.79 10.91
N LYS A 139 -22.50 22.24 11.49
CA LYS A 139 -23.37 23.29 10.96
C LYS A 139 -23.61 24.30 12.07
N ALA A 140 -23.24 25.55 11.80
CA ALA A 140 -23.46 26.67 12.72
C ALA A 140 -24.12 27.82 11.96
N ALA A 141 -25.12 28.44 12.58
CA ALA A 141 -25.78 29.64 12.07
C ALA A 141 -25.78 30.71 13.17
N LEU A 142 -25.32 31.91 12.81
CA LEU A 142 -25.44 33.10 13.62
C LEU A 142 -26.33 34.09 12.86
N PRO A 143 -27.64 34.12 13.14
CA PRO A 143 -28.51 35.08 12.50
C PRO A 143 -28.20 36.50 13.06
N GLY A 144 -28.21 37.51 12.18
CA GLY A 144 -27.51 38.77 12.37
C GLY A 144 -27.81 39.54 13.67
N ALA A 145 -26.76 39.81 14.45
CA ALA A 145 -26.80 40.60 15.69
C ALA A 145 -26.30 42.05 15.51
N TYR A 146 -26.55 42.67 14.35
CA TYR A 146 -26.04 44.02 14.02
C TYR A 146 -27.14 45.10 13.88
N LEU A 147 -28.42 44.78 14.08
CA LEU A 147 -29.52 45.74 14.03
C LEU A 147 -30.00 46.11 15.44
N SER A 148 -29.92 47.40 15.78
CA SER A 148 -30.50 47.93 17.01
C SER A 148 -32.01 47.71 17.02
N GLY A 149 -32.51 46.87 17.92
CA GLY A 149 -33.95 46.61 18.10
C GLY A 149 -34.47 45.28 17.53
N ALA A 150 -33.63 44.48 16.86
CA ALA A 150 -33.99 43.10 16.55
C ALA A 150 -33.88 42.22 17.81
N GLN A 151 -34.88 41.38 18.09
CA GLN A 151 -34.71 40.32 19.09
C GLN A 151 -33.47 39.51 18.69
N THR A 152 -32.53 39.32 19.62
CA THR A 152 -31.30 38.57 19.36
C THR A 152 -31.66 37.16 18.90
N GLU A 153 -31.67 36.92 17.59
CA GLU A 153 -31.82 35.58 17.05
C GLU A 153 -30.63 34.74 17.55
N LYS A 154 -30.94 33.60 18.18
CA LYS A 154 -29.98 32.85 18.99
C LYS A 154 -29.04 32.05 18.09
N PHE A 155 -27.76 31.99 18.43
CA PHE A 155 -26.78 31.09 17.81
C PHE A 155 -27.31 29.65 17.79
N ASP A 156 -27.29 29.05 16.60
CA ASP A 156 -27.73 27.67 16.36
C ASP A 156 -26.53 26.82 15.92
N TYR A 157 -26.40 25.63 16.52
CA TYR A 157 -25.32 24.70 16.23
C TYR A 157 -25.82 23.26 16.29
N THR A 158 -25.49 22.51 15.24
CA THR A 158 -25.66 21.07 15.18
C THR A 158 -24.48 20.44 14.45
N ASN A 159 -24.30 19.14 14.63
CA ASN A 159 -23.43 18.35 13.77
C ASN A 159 -24.08 17.02 13.41
N GLU A 160 -23.63 16.44 12.32
CA GLU A 160 -23.85 15.03 11.97
C GLU A 160 -22.51 14.31 12.00
N PHE A 161 -22.44 13.15 12.64
CA PHE A 161 -21.23 12.37 12.74
C PHE A 161 -21.47 10.88 12.49
N GLU A 162 -20.42 10.21 12.04
CA GLU A 162 -20.33 8.75 12.03
C GLU A 162 -19.37 8.31 13.13
N ALA A 163 -19.70 7.24 13.84
CA ALA A 163 -18.84 6.62 14.84
C ALA A 163 -18.79 5.10 14.69
N PHE A 164 -17.77 4.46 15.27
CA PHE A 164 -17.64 3.00 15.34
C PHE A 164 -17.29 2.58 16.78
N PRO A 165 -17.59 1.32 17.18
CA PRO A 165 -17.25 0.83 18.51
C PRO A 165 -15.75 0.96 18.81
N LYS A 166 -15.40 1.48 20.00
CA LYS A 166 -14.00 1.74 20.40
C LYS A 166 -13.13 0.48 20.46
N GLU A 167 -13.75 -0.68 20.69
CA GLU A 167 -13.07 -1.98 20.73
C GLU A 167 -12.56 -2.47 19.37
N ILE A 168 -13.06 -1.89 18.27
CA ILE A 168 -12.62 -2.24 16.92
C ILE A 168 -11.43 -1.36 16.52
N ASP A 169 -10.31 -2.00 16.19
CA ASP A 169 -9.14 -1.31 15.67
C ASP A 169 -9.42 -0.67 14.31
N TYR A 170 -9.28 0.65 14.23
CA TYR A 170 -9.47 1.36 12.97
C TYR A 170 -8.25 1.21 12.06
N ARG A 171 -8.50 0.83 10.80
CA ARG A 171 -7.54 0.95 9.70
C ARG A 171 -8.21 1.63 8.49
N PRO A 172 -7.56 2.65 7.91
CA PRO A 172 -8.15 3.37 6.78
C PRO A 172 -8.34 2.44 5.57
N PRO A 173 -9.45 2.57 4.82
CA PRO A 173 -9.65 1.81 3.59
C PRO A 173 -8.60 2.19 2.55
N VAL A 174 -8.11 1.20 1.81
CA VAL A 174 -7.16 1.44 0.71
C VAL A 174 -7.90 2.03 -0.48
N ARG A 175 -7.86 3.36 -0.58
CA ARG A 175 -8.46 4.14 -1.68
C ARG A 175 -7.41 4.69 -2.64
N THR A 176 -6.23 5.00 -2.14
CA THR A 176 -5.14 5.55 -2.95
C THR A 176 -4.69 4.50 -3.96
N PRO A 177 -4.78 4.79 -5.28
CA PRO A 177 -4.25 3.90 -6.31
C PRO A 177 -2.75 3.70 -6.11
N ARG A 178 -2.27 2.49 -6.35
CA ARG A 178 -0.82 2.25 -6.34
C ARG A 178 -0.18 2.78 -7.62
N PRO A 179 1.03 3.35 -7.53
CA PRO A 179 1.86 3.59 -8.71
C PRO A 179 2.05 2.29 -9.50
N ARG A 180 2.04 2.40 -10.83
CA ARG A 180 2.22 1.26 -11.73
C ARG A 180 3.17 1.63 -12.86
N MET A 181 4.06 0.69 -13.17
CA MET A 181 4.88 0.68 -14.37
C MET A 181 4.10 -0.04 -15.46
N TYR A 182 3.76 0.66 -16.53
CA TYR A 182 2.92 0.12 -17.61
C TYR A 182 3.69 -0.68 -18.65
N GLY A 183 5.02 -0.63 -18.62
CA GLY A 183 5.86 -1.33 -19.57
C GLY A 183 7.31 -1.37 -19.10
N ALA A 184 8.13 -2.05 -19.91
CA ALA A 184 9.56 -2.13 -19.67
C ALA A 184 10.23 -0.75 -19.80
N GLN A 185 11.32 -0.57 -19.08
CA GLN A 185 12.18 0.60 -19.18
C GLN A 185 13.62 0.17 -19.38
N THR A 186 14.43 1.04 -19.98
CA THR A 186 15.88 0.84 -20.04
C THR A 186 16.56 1.45 -18.83
N ALA A 187 17.64 0.82 -18.37
CA ALA A 187 18.50 1.32 -17.30
C ALA A 187 19.96 0.96 -17.59
N VAL A 188 20.90 1.66 -16.96
CA VAL A 188 22.34 1.38 -17.11
C VAL A 188 22.82 0.56 -15.92
N VAL A 189 23.56 -0.52 -16.16
CA VAL A 189 24.15 -1.34 -15.09
C VAL A 189 25.23 -0.56 -14.35
N VAL A 190 25.21 -0.60 -13.02
CA VAL A 190 26.12 0.16 -12.14
C VAL A 190 26.76 -0.75 -11.08
N GLY A 191 27.84 -0.27 -10.49
CA GLY A 191 28.55 -0.97 -9.42
C GLY A 191 29.78 -0.19 -8.94
N PRO A 192 30.62 -0.81 -8.10
CA PRO A 192 31.75 -0.12 -7.48
C PRO A 192 32.77 0.40 -8.48
N LYS A 193 33.39 1.52 -8.15
CA LYS A 193 34.42 2.14 -9.00
C LYS A 193 35.59 1.17 -9.21
N GLY A 194 35.98 0.96 -10.47
CA GLY A 194 37.08 0.07 -10.85
C GLY A 194 36.67 -1.40 -11.05
N GLU A 195 35.39 -1.72 -10.91
CA GLU A 195 34.81 -2.99 -11.32
C GLU A 195 34.24 -2.91 -12.74
N GLU A 196 34.32 -4.01 -13.49
CA GLU A 196 33.52 -4.24 -14.71
C GLU A 196 32.33 -5.18 -14.40
N ILE A 197 32.60 -6.08 -13.45
CA ILE A 197 31.85 -7.18 -12.84
C ILE A 197 31.11 -6.87 -11.53
N TYR A 198 29.81 -6.57 -11.47
CA TYR A 198 29.13 -6.48 -10.17
C TYR A 198 27.83 -7.27 -10.12
N ALA A 199 27.93 -8.51 -9.64
CA ALA A 199 26.82 -9.41 -9.45
C ALA A 199 26.95 -10.20 -8.14
N ASP A 200 25.82 -10.62 -7.57
CA ASP A 200 25.78 -11.41 -6.35
C ASP A 200 25.65 -12.92 -6.60
N GLU A 201 25.50 -13.71 -5.53
CA GLU A 201 25.40 -15.18 -5.56
C GLU A 201 24.24 -15.73 -6.43
N TYR A 202 23.23 -14.90 -6.70
CA TYR A 202 22.08 -15.26 -7.54
C TYR A 202 22.21 -14.71 -8.97
N GLY A 203 23.36 -14.13 -9.32
CA GLY A 203 23.57 -13.48 -10.61
C GLY A 203 22.71 -12.22 -10.79
N ARG A 204 22.31 -11.57 -9.69
CA ARG A 204 21.59 -10.28 -9.73
C ARG A 204 22.57 -9.15 -9.98
N ILE A 205 22.10 -8.07 -10.57
CA ILE A 205 22.88 -6.86 -10.81
C ILE A 205 22.19 -5.63 -10.20
N LYS A 206 22.88 -4.49 -10.22
CA LYS A 206 22.31 -3.18 -9.89
C LYS A 206 22.31 -2.29 -11.11
N VAL A 207 21.35 -1.37 -11.17
CA VAL A 207 21.18 -0.45 -12.29
C VAL A 207 20.89 0.96 -11.79
N GLN A 208 21.10 1.96 -12.63
CA GLN A 208 20.53 3.28 -12.46
C GLN A 208 19.52 3.54 -13.57
N PHE A 209 18.30 3.92 -13.17
CA PHE A 209 17.26 4.33 -14.11
C PHE A 209 17.53 5.74 -14.63
N HIS A 210 17.09 6.02 -15.87
CA HIS A 210 17.29 7.33 -16.50
C HIS A 210 16.56 8.48 -15.81
N TRP A 211 15.50 8.17 -15.07
CA TRP A 211 14.72 9.14 -14.28
C TRP A 211 15.20 9.28 -12.83
N ASP A 212 16.17 8.45 -12.40
CA ASP A 212 16.76 8.54 -11.08
C ASP A 212 17.76 9.70 -11.02
N ARG A 213 17.36 10.76 -10.31
CA ARG A 213 18.12 11.99 -10.13
C ARG A 213 19.05 11.96 -8.91
N ASP A 214 18.81 11.04 -7.99
CA ASP A 214 19.50 10.97 -6.70
C ASP A 214 20.63 9.92 -6.72
N GLY A 215 20.50 8.88 -7.54
CA GLY A 215 21.52 7.87 -7.78
C GLY A 215 22.85 8.45 -8.31
N GLN A 216 23.96 7.94 -7.82
CA GLN A 216 25.32 8.42 -8.11
C GLN A 216 26.07 7.54 -9.13
N ALA A 217 25.36 6.69 -9.87
CA ALA A 217 25.90 5.71 -10.81
C ALA A 217 26.89 4.73 -10.16
N ASP A 218 26.62 4.35 -8.90
CA ASP A 218 27.44 3.49 -8.08
C ASP A 218 26.65 2.28 -7.54
N GLU A 219 27.30 1.46 -6.69
CA GLU A 219 26.70 0.28 -6.07
C GLU A 219 25.51 0.57 -5.15
N ASN A 220 25.19 1.82 -4.84
CA ASN A 220 24.07 2.20 -3.96
C ASN A 220 22.84 2.69 -4.74
N SER A 221 22.91 2.78 -6.07
CA SER A 221 21.85 3.36 -6.90
C SER A 221 20.55 2.55 -6.91
N SER A 222 20.60 1.22 -6.71
CA SER A 222 19.39 0.38 -6.69
C SER A 222 19.46 -0.83 -5.77
N CYS A 223 18.33 -1.50 -5.62
CA CYS A 223 18.27 -2.86 -5.11
C CYS A 223 18.90 -3.86 -6.11
N TRP A 224 19.15 -5.08 -5.63
CA TRP A 224 19.59 -6.19 -6.48
C TRP A 224 18.44 -6.72 -7.33
N MET A 225 18.61 -6.68 -8.65
CA MET A 225 17.62 -7.11 -9.65
C MET A 225 18.01 -8.44 -10.27
N ARG A 226 17.05 -9.38 -10.32
CA ARG A 226 17.23 -10.66 -11.03
C ARG A 226 17.37 -10.42 -12.53
N VAL A 227 18.21 -11.21 -13.17
CA VAL A 227 18.39 -11.20 -14.62
C VAL A 227 17.74 -12.45 -15.20
N ALA A 228 16.87 -12.25 -16.20
CA ALA A 228 16.33 -13.34 -16.98
C ALA A 228 17.42 -13.90 -17.89
N TYR A 229 17.70 -15.20 -17.73
CA TYR A 229 18.63 -15.93 -18.58
C TYR A 229 17.87 -16.78 -19.58
N SER A 230 18.48 -17.06 -20.73
CA SER A 230 17.87 -17.90 -21.79
C SER A 230 17.57 -19.33 -21.34
N MET A 231 18.33 -19.82 -20.36
CA MET A 231 18.15 -21.13 -19.74
C MET A 231 18.71 -21.11 -18.32
N ALA A 232 17.88 -21.42 -17.33
CA ALA A 232 18.26 -21.39 -15.90
C ALA A 232 17.77 -22.67 -15.19
N GLY A 233 18.65 -23.65 -15.08
CA GLY A 233 18.42 -24.91 -14.36
C GLY A 233 19.20 -24.96 -13.03
N ARG A 234 19.03 -26.07 -12.31
CA ARG A 234 19.73 -26.32 -11.04
C ARG A 234 21.24 -26.49 -11.27
N GLN A 235 21.99 -25.38 -11.25
CA GLN A 235 23.43 -25.29 -11.54
C GLN A 235 23.83 -25.63 -12.99
N TRP A 236 22.94 -25.40 -13.96
CA TRP A 236 23.24 -25.52 -15.39
C TRP A 236 22.40 -24.53 -16.20
N GLY A 237 22.86 -24.16 -17.40
CA GLY A 237 22.14 -23.22 -18.27
C GLY A 237 23.06 -22.22 -18.97
N GLY A 238 22.47 -21.14 -19.47
CA GLY A 238 23.19 -20.02 -20.10
C GLY A 238 23.38 -18.88 -19.12
N LEU A 239 24.62 -18.45 -18.89
CA LEU A 239 24.95 -17.37 -17.97
C LEU A 239 25.67 -16.25 -18.70
N PHE A 240 24.98 -15.12 -18.89
CA PHE A 240 25.50 -13.93 -19.54
C PHE A 240 25.22 -12.70 -18.66
N THR A 241 26.03 -12.51 -17.62
CA THR A 241 25.85 -11.42 -16.67
C THR A 241 26.11 -10.06 -17.34
N PRO A 242 25.15 -9.13 -17.35
CA PRO A 242 25.38 -7.77 -17.83
C PRO A 242 26.50 -7.09 -17.04
N ARG A 243 27.39 -6.37 -17.73
CA ARG A 243 28.52 -5.66 -17.11
C ARG A 243 28.15 -4.22 -16.80
N ILE A 244 28.89 -3.60 -15.87
CA ILE A 244 28.75 -2.17 -15.57
C ILE A 244 28.88 -1.36 -16.87
N GLY A 245 27.95 -0.42 -17.09
CA GLY A 245 27.84 0.38 -18.30
C GLY A 245 27.03 -0.24 -19.44
N HIS A 246 26.62 -1.52 -19.34
CA HIS A 246 25.66 -2.10 -20.28
C HIS A 246 24.27 -1.47 -20.10
N GLU A 247 23.52 -1.32 -21.17
CA GLU A 247 22.11 -0.93 -21.13
C GLU A 247 21.23 -2.18 -21.10
N VAL A 248 20.34 -2.24 -20.12
CA VAL A 248 19.46 -3.37 -19.85
C VAL A 248 18.00 -2.95 -19.90
N MET A 249 17.15 -3.87 -20.31
CA MET A 249 15.69 -3.74 -20.23
C MET A 249 15.21 -4.29 -18.89
N VAL A 250 14.46 -3.48 -18.16
CA VAL A 250 13.92 -3.76 -16.82
C VAL A 250 12.40 -3.79 -16.91
N GLU A 251 11.82 -4.92 -16.51
CA GLU A 251 10.40 -5.10 -16.30
C GLU A 251 10.07 -5.10 -14.81
N PHE A 252 8.77 -5.01 -14.50
CA PHE A 252 8.28 -4.84 -13.14
C PHE A 252 7.17 -5.87 -12.90
N GLU A 253 7.36 -6.78 -11.95
CA GLU A 253 6.39 -7.84 -11.66
C GLU A 253 5.03 -7.21 -11.29
N GLU A 254 3.95 -7.61 -11.99
CA GLU A 254 2.61 -7.02 -11.83
C GLU A 254 2.55 -5.49 -12.01
N GLY A 255 3.54 -4.92 -12.71
CA GLY A 255 3.72 -3.48 -12.88
C GLY A 255 4.13 -2.77 -11.59
N ASP A 256 4.64 -3.47 -10.57
CA ASP A 256 5.02 -2.87 -9.29
C ASP A 256 6.43 -2.25 -9.37
N PRO A 257 6.60 -0.92 -9.19
CA PRO A 257 7.92 -0.27 -9.23
C PRO A 257 8.92 -0.87 -8.22
N ASP A 258 8.41 -1.47 -7.14
CA ASP A 258 9.20 -2.09 -6.07
C ASP A 258 9.70 -3.50 -6.42
N ARG A 259 9.29 -4.09 -7.56
CA ARG A 259 9.68 -5.44 -8.00
C ARG A 259 10.29 -5.45 -9.41
N PRO A 260 11.42 -4.76 -9.63
CA PRO A 260 12.10 -4.76 -10.91
C PRO A 260 12.89 -6.05 -11.15
N TYR A 261 12.92 -6.51 -12.40
CA TYR A 261 13.79 -7.56 -12.89
C TYR A 261 14.25 -7.26 -14.32
N VAL A 262 15.47 -7.66 -14.66
CA VAL A 262 16.07 -7.44 -15.97
C VAL A 262 15.63 -8.55 -16.92
N THR A 263 15.12 -8.20 -18.09
CA THR A 263 14.66 -9.16 -19.12
C THR A 263 15.54 -9.25 -20.35
N GLY A 264 16.46 -8.30 -20.54
CA GLY A 264 17.36 -8.33 -21.68
C GLY A 264 18.41 -7.23 -21.66
N CYS A 265 19.27 -7.24 -22.66
CA CYS A 265 20.26 -6.19 -22.93
C CYS A 265 19.99 -5.61 -24.31
N VAL A 266 20.26 -4.32 -24.48
CA VAL A 266 20.16 -3.62 -25.76
C VAL A 266 21.48 -2.96 -26.11
N TYR A 267 21.80 -2.92 -27.40
CA TYR A 267 22.94 -2.15 -27.90
C TYR A 267 22.57 -0.68 -28.03
N ASN A 268 23.57 0.20 -27.88
CA ASN A 268 23.45 1.64 -28.05
C ASN A 268 24.73 2.22 -28.68
N GLU A 269 24.87 3.53 -28.69
CA GLU A 269 26.02 4.19 -29.32
C GLU A 269 27.35 3.90 -28.60
N ASN A 270 27.33 3.75 -27.28
CA ASN A 270 28.51 3.41 -26.48
C ASN A 270 28.81 1.90 -26.52
N ASN A 271 27.76 1.08 -26.63
CA ASN A 271 27.81 -0.37 -26.71
C ASN A 271 27.23 -0.80 -28.07
N ARG A 272 27.99 -0.64 -29.15
CA ARG A 272 27.53 -1.02 -30.50
C ARG A 272 27.55 -2.55 -30.67
N PRO A 273 26.73 -3.11 -31.58
CA PRO A 273 26.83 -4.53 -31.90
C PRO A 273 28.23 -4.87 -32.47
N PRO A 274 28.69 -6.12 -32.31
CA PRO A 274 30.09 -6.50 -32.58
C PRO A 274 30.52 -6.45 -34.05
N TYR A 275 29.57 -6.31 -34.98
CA TYR A 275 29.79 -6.31 -36.42
C TYR A 275 29.14 -5.09 -37.07
N ALA A 276 29.67 -4.62 -38.21
CA ALA A 276 29.07 -3.52 -38.95
C ALA A 276 27.78 -3.97 -39.69
N PRO A 277 26.86 -3.03 -40.03
CA PRO A 277 25.55 -3.35 -40.60
C PRO A 277 25.58 -4.22 -41.87
N ASP A 278 26.61 -4.06 -42.70
CA ASP A 278 26.84 -4.85 -43.92
C ASP A 278 27.00 -6.35 -43.66
N LYS A 279 27.46 -6.72 -42.46
CA LYS A 279 27.64 -8.13 -42.04
C LYS A 279 26.54 -8.63 -41.12
N MET A 280 25.82 -7.73 -40.43
CA MET A 280 24.81 -8.12 -39.43
C MET A 280 23.66 -8.96 -40.02
N GLY A 281 23.30 -8.74 -41.29
CA GLY A 281 22.17 -9.43 -41.93
C GLY A 281 22.38 -10.94 -42.15
N THR A 282 23.63 -11.43 -42.08
CA THR A 282 23.96 -12.82 -42.40
C THR A 282 24.82 -13.52 -41.33
N VAL A 283 25.23 -12.81 -40.29
CA VAL A 283 26.13 -13.34 -39.25
C VAL A 283 25.39 -13.52 -37.94
N THR A 284 25.49 -14.70 -37.34
CA THR A 284 25.05 -14.96 -35.97
C THR A 284 26.27 -15.24 -35.10
N CYS A 285 26.44 -14.54 -33.98
CA CYS A 285 27.63 -14.69 -33.15
C CYS A 285 27.36 -14.60 -31.65
N LEU A 286 28.24 -15.27 -30.89
CA LEU A 286 28.47 -15.05 -29.46
C LEU A 286 29.92 -14.58 -29.30
N LYS A 287 30.11 -13.29 -28.99
CA LYS A 287 31.43 -12.68 -28.80
C LYS A 287 31.56 -12.14 -27.39
N THR A 288 32.60 -12.56 -26.67
CA THR A 288 32.89 -12.09 -25.32
C THR A 288 33.91 -10.95 -25.33
N ASN A 289 34.31 -10.48 -24.15
CA ASN A 289 35.44 -9.58 -23.98
C ASN A 289 36.19 -9.98 -22.71
N SER A 290 37.52 -9.96 -22.71
CA SER A 290 38.31 -10.21 -21.50
C SER A 290 37.96 -9.20 -20.40
N SER A 291 38.05 -9.63 -19.13
CA SER A 291 37.80 -8.80 -17.95
C SER A 291 38.75 -9.23 -16.83
N LYS A 292 39.37 -8.32 -16.05
CA LYS A 292 39.30 -6.85 -16.17
C LYS A 292 40.34 -6.29 -17.15
N GLY A 293 40.10 -5.09 -17.67
CA GLY A 293 41.05 -4.30 -18.47
C GLY A 293 40.99 -4.54 -19.97
N GLY A 294 40.08 -5.40 -20.45
CA GLY A 294 39.97 -5.75 -21.87
C GLY A 294 41.24 -6.38 -22.45
N GLY A 295 41.33 -6.44 -23.78
CA GLY A 295 42.53 -6.88 -24.51
C GLY A 295 42.40 -8.21 -25.28
N GLY A 296 41.22 -8.82 -25.31
CA GLY A 296 40.94 -10.04 -26.08
C GLY A 296 39.48 -10.45 -26.04
N PHE A 297 39.12 -11.49 -26.79
CA PHE A 297 37.77 -12.06 -26.80
C PHE A 297 37.80 -13.55 -27.15
N ASN A 298 36.76 -14.27 -26.72
CA ASN A 298 36.38 -15.56 -27.28
C ASN A 298 35.18 -15.36 -28.21
N GLU A 299 35.11 -16.10 -29.31
CA GLU A 299 34.03 -15.96 -30.27
C GLU A 299 33.57 -17.30 -30.87
N LEU A 300 32.26 -17.50 -30.87
CA LEU A 300 31.58 -18.45 -31.74
C LEU A 300 30.81 -17.66 -32.80
N ARG A 301 31.03 -17.96 -34.07
CA ARG A 301 30.36 -17.29 -35.19
C ARG A 301 29.93 -18.30 -36.24
N ILE A 302 28.69 -18.17 -36.70
CA ILE A 302 28.08 -18.96 -37.77
C ILE A 302 27.73 -18.01 -38.92
#